data_AF-A0A835DAM2-F1
#
_entry.id   AF-A0A835DAM2-F1
#
_cell.length_a   1.000
_cell.length_b   1.000
_cell.length_c   1.000
_cell.angle_alpha   90.00
_cell.angle_beta   90.00
_cell.angle_gamma   90.00
#
_symmetry.space_group_name_H-M   'P 1'
#
loop_
_entity.id
_entity.type
_entity.pdbx_description
1 polymer ?
#
loop_
_entity_poly.entity_id
_entity_poly.type
_entity_poly.pdbx_seq_one_letter_code
_entity_poly.pdbx_strand_id
1 'polypeptide(L)'
;MMRRAVELSFLSVLLIVASMAMSDGSALARAQPEHTMIGVFPPELEPGIMQCWSSLTSIEGCVMEIFQSVLTLKIGMIGPACCKAITEVNEKCWPKILPFNPSFPPMLKDYCLHKA
;
A
#
# COMPACT_ATOMS: atom_id res chain seq x y z
N MET A 1 6.63 -23.50 -2.15
CA MET A 1 6.25 -22.74 -0.93
C MET A 1 5.56 -21.42 -1.25
N MET A 2 6.11 -20.54 -2.10
CA MET A 2 5.47 -19.28 -2.52
C MET A 2 4.04 -19.45 -3.07
N ARG A 3 3.78 -20.47 -3.89
CA ARG A 3 2.42 -20.76 -4.40
C ARG A 3 1.40 -21.03 -3.29
N ARG A 4 1.81 -21.68 -2.19
CA ARG A 4 0.93 -21.94 -1.04
C ARG A 4 0.71 -20.69 -0.20
N ALA A 5 1.72 -19.83 -0.07
CA ALA A 5 1.59 -18.55 0.61
C ALA A 5 0.66 -17.61 -0.17
N VAL A 6 0.80 -17.54 -1.50
CA VAL A 6 -0.08 -16.76 -2.38
C VAL A 6 -1.51 -17.28 -2.36
N GLU A 7 -1.72 -18.60 -2.38
CA GLU A 7 -3.05 -19.23 -2.22
C GLU A 7 -3.69 -18.88 -0.86
N LEU A 8 -2.93 -18.98 0.24
CA LEU A 8 -3.42 -18.62 1.58
C LEU A 8 -3.75 -17.12 1.69
N SER A 9 -2.91 -16.24 1.11
CA SER A 9 -3.19 -14.80 1.03
C SER A 9 -4.44 -14.52 0.20
N PHE A 10 -4.61 -15.19 -0.95
CA PHE A 10 -5.79 -15.02 -1.78
C PHE A 10 -7.07 -15.47 -1.06
N LEU A 11 -7.04 -16.63 -0.39
CA LEU A 11 -8.16 -17.12 0.44
C LEU A 11 -8.51 -16.14 1.57
N SER A 12 -7.51 -15.55 2.24
CA SER A 12 -7.76 -14.56 3.29
C SER A 12 -8.41 -13.28 2.76
N VAL A 13 -7.98 -12.79 1.59
CA VAL A 13 -8.57 -11.60 0.95
C VAL A 13 -10.00 -11.88 0.51
N LEU A 14 -10.28 -13.06 -0.06
CA LEU A 14 -11.64 -13.47 -0.43
C LEU A 14 -12.58 -13.52 0.79
N LEU A 15 -12.11 -14.06 1.92
CA LEU A 15 -12.90 -14.11 3.17
C LEU A 15 -13.24 -12.70 3.69
N ILE A 16 -12.29 -11.77 3.64
CA ILE A 16 -12.49 -10.38 4.06
C ILE A 16 -13.51 -9.69 3.16
N VAL A 17 -13.40 -9.83 1.83
CA VAL A 17 -14.33 -9.23 0.86
C VAL A 17 -15.75 -9.78 1.02
N ALA A 18 -15.90 -11.09 1.23
CA ALA A 18 -17.21 -11.70 1.47
C ALA A 18 -17.91 -11.15 2.72
N SER A 19 -17.14 -10.75 3.73
CA SER A 19 -17.66 -10.17 4.97
C SER A 19 -18.20 -8.75 4.78
N MET A 20 -17.75 -8.01 3.76
CA MET A 20 -18.20 -6.64 3.48
C MET A 20 -19.56 -6.56 2.78
N ALA A 21 -20.10 -7.67 2.27
CA ALA A 21 -21.41 -7.72 1.62
C ALA A 21 -22.59 -7.57 2.60
N MET A 22 -22.32 -7.45 3.90
CA MET A 22 -23.29 -7.35 4.98
C MET A 22 -23.04 -6.06 5.77
N SER A 23 -23.11 -4.90 5.13
CA SER A 23 -23.04 -3.61 5.82
C SER A 23 -23.92 -2.61 5.08
N ASP A 24 -25.23 -2.83 5.16
CA ASP A 24 -26.20 -1.77 4.93
C ASP A 24 -26.10 -0.79 6.11
N GLY A 25 -26.03 0.50 5.79
CA GLY A 25 -25.50 1.53 6.67
C GLY A 25 -26.36 1.83 7.89
N SER A 26 -25.70 2.16 8.99
CA SER A 26 -26.20 3.17 9.92
C SER A 26 -25.07 4.13 10.30
N ALA A 27 -25.22 5.37 9.85
CA ALA A 27 -24.38 6.48 10.26
C ALA A 27 -24.78 6.91 11.68
N LEU A 28 -23.80 7.07 12.57
CA LEU A 28 -23.96 7.93 13.73
C LEU A 28 -22.65 8.68 14.02
N ALA A 29 -22.72 9.99 13.87
CA ALA A 29 -21.66 10.94 14.15
C ALA A 29 -21.23 10.91 15.62
N ARG A 30 -19.91 11.03 15.87
CA ARG A 30 -19.35 11.99 16.84
C ARG A 30 -17.81 12.05 16.86
N ALA A 31 -17.36 13.30 16.70
CA ALA A 31 -16.31 14.00 17.44
C ALA A 31 -14.86 13.48 17.40
N GLN A 32 -14.00 14.30 16.78
CA GLN A 32 -12.57 14.40 17.07
C GLN A 32 -12.31 14.56 18.58
N PRO A 33 -11.19 14.01 19.07
CA PRO A 33 -10.42 14.68 20.11
C PRO A 33 -8.99 14.94 19.61
N GLU A 34 -8.69 16.23 19.47
CA GLU A 34 -7.37 16.82 19.49
C GLU A 34 -6.55 16.39 20.73
N HIS A 35 -5.57 15.49 20.53
CA HIS A 35 -4.59 15.12 21.55
C HIS A 35 -3.22 15.72 21.20
N THR A 36 -2.98 16.91 21.73
CA THR A 36 -1.65 17.49 21.93
C THR A 36 -0.81 16.55 22.80
N MET A 37 0.35 16.11 22.32
CA MET A 37 1.38 15.53 23.20
C MET A 37 2.77 15.97 22.74
N ILE A 38 3.38 16.85 23.55
CA ILE A 38 4.80 17.15 23.55
C ILE A 38 5.52 15.91 24.08
N GLY A 39 6.34 15.27 23.24
CA GLY A 39 7.14 14.11 23.60
C GLY A 39 8.45 14.12 22.82
N VAL A 40 9.56 14.17 23.54
CA VAL A 40 10.94 14.09 23.05
C VAL A 40 11.09 12.82 22.20
N PHE A 41 11.17 12.96 20.87
CA PHE A 41 11.46 11.84 19.97
C PHE A 41 12.97 11.74 19.72
N PRO A 42 13.61 10.59 19.96
CA PRO A 42 15.00 10.36 19.58
C PRO A 42 15.19 10.49 18.06
N PRO A 43 16.39 10.87 17.58
CA PRO A 43 16.65 11.05 16.16
C PRO A 43 16.90 9.70 15.47
N GLU A 44 15.85 8.91 15.29
CA GLU A 44 15.66 7.98 14.16
C GLU A 44 14.19 7.56 14.16
N LEU A 45 13.29 8.50 13.85
CA LEU A 45 11.87 8.21 13.72
C LEU A 45 11.67 7.43 12.41
N GLU A 46 11.58 6.11 12.52
CA GLU A 46 11.09 5.22 11.47
C GLU A 46 9.91 5.90 10.74
N PRO A 47 9.94 6.01 9.40
CA PRO A 47 8.90 6.72 8.68
C PRO A 47 7.55 6.07 8.99
N GLY A 48 6.62 6.91 9.48
CA GLY A 48 5.24 6.50 9.72
C GLY A 48 4.62 5.97 8.43
N ILE A 49 3.65 5.06 8.55
CA ILE A 49 3.06 4.41 7.36
C ILE A 49 2.50 5.42 6.36
N MET A 50 1.88 6.50 6.84
CA MET A 50 1.38 7.59 5.98
C MET A 50 2.51 8.28 5.19
N GLN A 51 3.66 8.50 5.82
CA GLN A 51 4.84 9.08 5.18
C GLN A 51 5.35 8.17 4.05
N CYS A 52 5.26 6.85 4.23
CA CYS A 52 5.65 5.87 3.23
C CYS A 52 4.76 5.88 1.98
N TRP A 53 3.47 6.20 2.13
CA TRP A 53 2.56 6.33 1.00
C TRP A 53 2.60 7.71 0.33
N SER A 54 3.24 8.71 0.96
CA SER A 54 3.20 10.12 0.52
C SER A 54 3.56 10.31 -0.95
N SER A 55 4.65 9.71 -1.43
CA SER A 55 5.07 9.83 -2.84
C SER A 55 4.02 9.24 -3.78
N LEU A 56 3.43 8.10 -3.42
CA LEU A 56 2.41 7.41 -4.22
C LEU A 56 1.09 8.18 -4.24
N THR A 57 0.66 8.72 -3.10
CA THR A 57 -0.59 9.50 -2.99
C THR A 57 -0.50 10.87 -3.65
N SER A 58 0.72 11.35 -3.94
CA SER A 58 0.91 12.60 -4.70
C SER A 58 0.49 12.46 -6.17
N ILE A 59 0.42 11.23 -6.68
CA ILE A 59 -0.03 10.90 -8.03
C ILE A 59 -1.43 10.32 -7.95
N GLU A 60 -2.40 11.01 -8.53
CA GLU A 60 -3.78 10.54 -8.59
C GLU A 60 -3.86 9.14 -9.23
N GLY A 61 -4.58 8.23 -8.58
CA GLY A 61 -4.75 6.86 -9.08
C GLY A 61 -3.56 5.91 -8.90
N CYS A 62 -2.35 6.40 -8.58
CA CYS A 62 -1.15 5.53 -8.49
C CYS A 62 -1.28 4.42 -7.46
N VAL A 63 -1.84 4.73 -6.28
CA VAL A 63 -2.14 3.71 -5.26
C VAL A 63 -3.10 2.65 -5.81
N MET A 64 -4.11 3.07 -6.57
CA MET A 64 -5.07 2.14 -7.19
C MET A 64 -4.42 1.28 -8.28
N GLU A 65 -3.53 1.84 -9.10
CA GLU A 65 -2.75 1.09 -10.09
C GLU A 65 -1.91 0.00 -9.42
N ILE A 66 -1.22 0.33 -8.32
CA ILE A 66 -0.44 -0.62 -7.54
C ILE A 66 -1.34 -1.72 -6.97
N PHE A 67 -2.47 -1.36 -6.34
CA PHE A 67 -3.40 -2.34 -5.79
C PHE A 67 -3.98 -3.25 -6.87
N GLN A 68 -4.39 -2.70 -8.01
CA GLN A 68 -4.87 -3.49 -9.14
C GLN A 68 -3.78 -4.44 -9.64
N SER A 69 -2.53 -3.99 -9.74
CA SER A 69 -1.42 -4.84 -10.12
C SER A 69 -1.13 -5.95 -9.11
N VAL A 70 -1.30 -5.70 -7.81
CA VAL A 70 -1.20 -6.74 -6.77
C VAL A 70 -2.35 -7.74 -6.89
N LEU A 71 -3.59 -7.27 -6.99
CA LEU A 71 -4.79 -8.13 -7.03
C LEU A 71 -4.86 -8.98 -8.30
N THR A 72 -4.47 -8.41 -9.44
CA THR A 72 -4.45 -9.11 -10.73
C THR A 72 -3.15 -9.88 -10.98
N LEU A 73 -2.14 -9.68 -10.13
CA LEU A 73 -0.75 -10.11 -10.34
C LEU A 73 -0.17 -9.63 -11.69
N LYS A 74 -0.67 -8.50 -12.23
CA LYS A 74 -0.22 -7.92 -13.51
C LYS A 74 0.28 -6.49 -13.30
N ILE A 75 1.60 -6.31 -13.41
CA ILE A 75 2.26 -4.99 -13.28
C ILE A 75 2.06 -4.09 -14.51
N GLY A 76 1.46 -4.60 -15.59
CA GLY A 76 1.28 -3.87 -16.85
C GLY A 76 0.39 -2.62 -16.82
N MET A 77 -0.26 -2.32 -15.69
CA MET A 77 -1.24 -1.23 -15.55
C MET A 77 -0.66 0.04 -14.94
N ILE A 78 0.62 0.04 -14.53
CA ILE A 78 1.23 1.19 -13.87
C ILE A 78 1.71 2.21 -14.91
N GLY A 79 1.22 3.44 -14.78
CA GLY A 79 1.56 4.57 -15.63
C GLY A 79 2.94 5.15 -15.32
N PRO A 80 3.54 5.92 -16.25
CA PRO A 80 4.87 6.52 -16.07
C PRO A 80 4.95 7.47 -14.87
N ALA A 81 3.90 8.26 -14.63
CA ALA A 81 3.84 9.16 -13.46
C ALA A 81 3.86 8.38 -12.13
N CYS A 82 3.12 7.26 -12.06
CA CYS A 82 3.15 6.39 -10.89
C CYS A 82 4.49 5.68 -10.75
N CYS A 83 5.12 5.27 -11.86
CA CYS A 83 6.47 4.71 -11.84
C CYS A 83 7.51 5.67 -11.29
N LYS A 84 7.43 6.96 -11.65
CA LYS A 84 8.29 7.99 -11.04
C LYS A 84 8.10 8.02 -9.52
N ALA A 85 6.87 8.09 -9.03
CA ALA A 85 6.59 8.08 -7.59
C ALA A 85 7.08 6.80 -6.88
N ILE A 86 6.98 5.64 -7.53
CA ILE A 86 7.51 4.36 -7.01
C ILE A 86 9.02 4.43 -6.78
N THR A 87 9.78 5.08 -7.67
CA THR A 87 11.24 5.24 -7.50
C THR A 87 11.61 6.16 -6.34
N GLU A 88 10.70 7.04 -5.92
CA GLU A 88 10.89 7.97 -4.80
C GLU A 88 10.52 7.35 -3.43
N VAL A 89 9.93 6.14 -3.42
CA VAL A 89 9.61 5.42 -2.18
C VAL A 89 10.87 4.88 -1.52
N ASN A 90 11.10 5.26 -0.26
CA ASN A 90 12.23 4.80 0.55
C ASN A 90 12.20 3.27 0.74
N GLU A 91 13.37 2.62 0.71
CA GLU A 91 13.52 1.18 0.96
C GLU A 91 12.90 0.72 2.28
N LYS A 92 13.03 1.52 3.35
CA LYS A 92 12.44 1.23 4.66
C LYS A 92 10.90 1.21 4.66
N CYS A 93 10.29 1.76 3.62
CA CYS A 93 8.84 1.87 3.49
C CYS A 93 8.19 0.67 2.80
N TRP A 94 8.89 -0.02 1.90
CA TRP A 94 8.32 -1.17 1.18
C TRP A 94 7.74 -2.26 2.08
N PRO A 95 8.39 -2.65 3.19
CA PRO A 95 7.80 -3.62 4.13
C PRO A 95 6.52 -3.13 4.80
N LYS A 96 6.32 -1.81 4.93
CA LYS A 96 5.12 -1.21 5.55
C LYS A 96 3.97 -1.05 4.54
N ILE A 97 4.29 -0.71 3.29
CA ILE A 97 3.34 -0.52 2.20
C ILE A 97 2.84 -1.88 1.67
N LEU A 98 3.73 -2.86 1.55
CA LEU A 98 3.45 -4.18 0.98
C LEU A 98 3.92 -5.32 1.91
N PRO A 99 3.35 -5.45 3.12
CA PRO A 99 3.76 -6.50 4.07
C PRO A 99 3.42 -7.92 3.58
N PHE A 100 2.45 -8.05 2.67
CA PHE A 100 1.92 -9.35 2.24
C PHE A 100 2.70 -9.99 1.08
N ASN A 101 3.54 -9.23 0.36
CA ASN A 101 4.24 -9.75 -0.80
C ASN A 101 5.64 -9.12 -0.97
N PRO A 102 6.66 -9.67 -0.29
CA PRO A 102 8.03 -9.09 -0.27
C PRO A 102 8.73 -9.12 -1.64
N SER A 103 8.24 -9.92 -2.58
CA SER A 103 8.77 -10.02 -3.94
C SER A 103 8.16 -8.98 -4.90
N PHE A 104 7.08 -8.30 -4.50
CA PHE A 104 6.41 -7.32 -5.36
C PHE A 104 7.15 -5.98 -5.49
N PRO A 105 7.71 -5.39 -4.40
CA PRO A 105 8.55 -4.20 -4.51
C PRO A 105 9.70 -4.29 -5.53
N PRO A 106 10.55 -5.34 -5.55
CA PRO A 106 11.60 -5.44 -6.57
C PRO A 106 11.03 -5.59 -7.98
N MET A 107 9.90 -6.28 -8.15
CA MET A 107 9.23 -6.43 -9.45
C MET A 107 8.63 -5.12 -9.97
N LEU A 108 8.05 -4.30 -9.09
CA LEU A 108 7.57 -2.95 -9.41
C LEU A 108 8.70 -2.05 -9.87
N LYS A 109 9.82 -2.06 -9.14
CA LYS A 109 10.99 -1.26 -9.48
C LYS A 109 11.56 -1.66 -10.83
N ASP A 110 11.73 -2.95 -11.08
CA ASP A 110 12.22 -3.47 -12.35
C ASP A 110 11.35 -3.02 -13.53
N TYR A 111 10.03 -3.16 -13.40
CA TYR A 111 9.10 -2.65 -14.42
C TYR A 111 9.23 -1.14 -14.64
N CYS A 112 9.33 -0.37 -13.55
CA CYS A 112 9.39 1.08 -13.61
C CYS A 112 10.74 1.61 -14.14
N LEU A 113 11.84 0.87 -14.02
CA LEU A 113 13.10 1.23 -14.68
C LEU A 113 12.98 1.32 -16.20
N HIS A 114 12.04 0.59 -16.80
CA HIS A 114 11.79 0.60 -18.24
C HIS A 114 10.66 1.56 -18.68
N LYS A 115 10.05 2.28 -17.73
CA LYS A 115 8.86 3.13 -17.95
C LYS A 115 8.91 4.53 -17.32
N ALA A 116 9.93 4.81 -16.49
CA ALA A 116 10.13 6.10 -15.83
C ALA A 116 10.65 7.19 -16.78
#